data_AF-A0A524C8K7-F1
#
_entry.id   AF-A0A524C8K7-F1
#
_cell.length_a   1.000
_cell.length_b   1.000
_cell.length_c   1.000
_cell.angle_alpha   90.00
_cell.angle_beta   90.00
_cell.angle_gamma   90.00
#
_symmetry.space_group_name_H-M   'P 1'
#
loop_
_entity.id
_entity.type
_entity.pdbx_description
1 polymer ?
#
loop_
_entity_poly.entity_id
_entity_poly.type
_entity_poly.pdbx_seq_one_letter_code
_entity_poly.pdbx_strand_id
1 'polypeptide(L)' 'MVQEINKKKYWFDEENLLKPIDWGYFNTLSNRVKSALELYMRGEISIGRASEIARMSYREFDLI' A
#
# COMPACT_ATOMS: atom_id res chain seq x y z
N MET A 1 19.69 8.36 -5.34
CA MET A 1 18.96 9.61 -5.06
C MET A 1 17.46 9.29 -5.08
N VAL A 2 16.91 8.72 -3.98
CA VAL A 2 15.51 8.25 -3.88
C VAL A 2 14.99 8.45 -2.45
N GLN A 3 15.19 9.60 -1.80
CA GLN A 3 14.85 9.72 -0.37
C GLN A 3 14.11 10.98 0.08
N GLU A 4 13.89 12.00 -0.76
CA GLU A 4 13.15 13.21 -0.31
C GLU A 4 11.70 13.31 -0.79
N ILE A 5 11.32 12.64 -1.90
CA ILE A 5 10.01 12.87 -2.53
C ILE A 5 8.86 12.13 -1.81
N ASN A 6 9.14 11.06 -1.06
CA ASN A 6 8.10 10.23 -0.42
C ASN A 6 7.67 10.68 0.97
N LYS A 7 8.37 11.62 1.64
CA LYS A 7 8.07 12.03 3.04
C LYS A 7 6.69 12.68 3.24
N LYS A 8 5.92 12.94 2.18
CA LYS A 8 4.54 13.45 2.25
C LYS A 8 3.55 12.64 1.42
N LYS A 9 3.96 11.51 0.84
CA LYS A 9 3.10 10.74 -0.06
C LYS A 9 2.13 9.85 0.71
N TYR A 10 2.56 9.30 1.84
CA TYR A 10 1.78 8.34 2.62
C TYR A 10 1.37 8.91 3.96
N TRP A 11 0.30 8.34 4.55
CA TRP A 11 -0.16 8.74 5.89
C TRP A 11 0.75 8.23 7.02
N PHE A 12 1.74 7.41 6.68
CA PHE A 12 2.77 6.89 7.58
C PHE A 12 4.16 7.31 7.11
N ASP A 13 5.07 7.39 8.08
CA ASP A 13 6.50 7.47 7.80
C ASP A 13 7.07 6.06 7.67
N GLU A 14 7.75 5.76 6.57
CA GLU A 14 8.36 4.44 6.34
C GLU A 14 9.34 4.04 7.46
N GLU A 15 10.02 5.03 8.07
CA GLU A 15 10.96 4.84 9.19
C GLU A 15 10.27 4.36 10.47
N ASN A 16 8.97 4.59 10.62
CA ASN A 16 8.17 4.25 11.80
C ASN A 16 7.41 2.92 11.65
N LEU A 17 7.52 2.25 10.50
CA LEU A 17 6.87 0.97 10.28
C LEU A 17 7.54 -0.14 11.09
N LEU A 18 6.72 -1.06 11.63
CA LEU A 18 7.21 -2.27 12.32
C LEU A 18 8.08 -3.15 11.41
N LYS A 19 7.83 -3.09 10.10
CA LYS A 19 8.61 -3.75 9.05
C LYS A 19 8.69 -2.83 7.83
N PRO A 20 9.83 -2.76 7.15
CA PRO A 20 9.94 -1.98 5.92
C PRO A 20 9.01 -2.55 4.84
N ILE A 21 8.56 -1.69 3.93
CA ILE A 21 7.78 -2.11 2.77
C ILE A 21 8.70 -2.90 1.83
N ASP A 22 8.30 -4.12 1.49
CA ASP A 22 8.95 -4.89 0.43
C ASP A 22 8.49 -4.37 -0.94
N TRP A 23 9.18 -3.34 -1.43
CA TRP A 23 8.93 -2.78 -2.74
C TRP A 23 9.21 -3.78 -3.88
N GLY A 24 10.04 -4.80 -3.65
CA GLY A 24 10.28 -5.89 -4.59
C GLY A 24 9.00 -6.71 -4.79
N TYR A 25 8.43 -7.20 -3.69
CA TYR A 25 7.14 -7.90 -3.69
C TYR A 25 6.01 -7.02 -4.22
N PHE A 26 5.92 -5.76 -3.79
CA PHE A 26 4.91 -4.81 -4.27
C PHE A 26 4.87 -4.74 -5.79
N ASN A 27 6.04 -4.70 -6.45
CA ASN A 27 6.13 -4.60 -7.91
C ASN A 27 5.67 -5.87 -8.64
N THR A 28 5.69 -7.04 -7.97
CA THR A 28 5.17 -8.30 -8.52
C THR A 28 3.64 -8.38 -8.51
N LEU A 29 2.98 -7.55 -7.71
CA LEU A 29 1.53 -7.54 -7.58
C LEU A 29 0.85 -7.06 -8.86
N SER A 30 -0.39 -7.53 -9.06
CA SER A 30 -1.21 -7.06 -10.17
C SER A 30 -1.43 -5.55 -10.08
N ASN A 31 -1.58 -4.87 -11.23
CA ASN A 31 -1.77 -3.42 -11.26
C ASN A 31 -2.96 -2.96 -10.41
N ARG A 32 -4.03 -3.75 -10.37
CA ARG A 32 -5.21 -3.47 -9.56
C ARG A 32 -4.89 -3.45 -8.06
N VAL A 33 -4.15 -4.46 -7.58
CA VAL A 33 -3.74 -4.56 -6.18
C VAL A 33 -2.79 -3.41 -5.83
N LYS A 34 -1.81 -3.12 -6.68
CA LYS A 34 -0.90 -1.97 -6.50
C LYS A 34 -1.66 -0.65 -6.37
N SER A 35 -2.63 -0.40 -7.25
CA SER A 35 -3.46 0.80 -7.17
C SER A 35 -4.27 0.88 -5.88
N ALA A 36 -4.87 -0.24 -5.44
CA ALA A 36 -5.61 -0.29 -4.19
C ALA A 36 -4.71 0.00 -2.96
N LEU A 37 -3.53 -0.62 -2.91
CA LEU A 37 -2.53 -0.39 -1.86
C LEU A 37 -2.06 1.06 -1.85
N GLU A 38 -1.78 1.65 -3.02
CA GLU A 38 -1.36 3.04 -3.11
C GLU A 38 -2.41 4.02 -2.58
N LEU A 39 -3.68 3.83 -2.94
CA LEU A 39 -4.77 4.67 -2.42
C LEU A 39 -4.90 4.53 -0.90
N TYR A 40 -4.76 3.30 -0.38
CA TYR A 40 -4.77 3.05 1.06
C TYR A 40 -3.57 3.69 1.77
N MET A 41 -2.36 3.50 1.25
CA MET A 41 -1.11 4.05 1.80
C MET A 41 -1.10 5.58 1.79
N ARG A 42 -1.78 6.21 0.82
CA ARG A 42 -1.99 7.68 0.78
C ARG A 42 -3.08 8.17 1.73
N GLY A 43 -3.88 7.27 2.29
CA GLY A 43 -4.96 7.59 3.21
C GLY A 43 -6.23 8.08 2.50
N GLU A 44 -6.32 7.87 1.19
CA GLU A 44 -7.47 8.31 0.38
C GLU A 44 -8.69 7.41 0.59
N ILE A 45 -8.47 6.13 0.95
CA ILE A 45 -9.52 5.14 1.17
C ILE A 45 -9.21 4.25 2.38
N SER A 46 -10.25 3.63 2.94
CA SER A 46 -10.10 2.59 3.96
C SER A 46 -9.58 1.27 3.37
N ILE A 47 -8.99 0.43 4.22
CA ILE A 47 -8.52 -0.92 3.83
C ILE A 47 -9.67 -1.79 3.28
N GLY A 48 -10.89 -1.67 3.81
CA GLY A 48 -12.05 -2.36 3.27
C GLY A 48 -12.35 -1.95 1.83
N ARG A 49 -12.34 -0.64 1.55
CA ARG A 49 -12.53 -0.14 0.18
C ARG A 49 -11.38 -0.55 -0.75
N ALA A 50 -10.15 -0.63 -0.24
CA ALA A 50 -9.01 -1.12 -1.00
C ALA A 50 -9.19 -2.60 -1.40
N SER A 51 -9.67 -3.45 -0.48
CA SER A 51 -9.97 -4.87 -0.78
C SER A 51 -11.04 -5.04 -1.87
N GLU A 52 -12.08 -4.20 -1.85
CA GLU A 52 -13.12 -4.17 -2.90
C GLU A 52 -12.52 -3.81 -4.27
N ILE A 53 -11.70 -2.77 -4.33
CA ILE A 53 -11.02 -2.34 -5.57
C ILE A 53 -10.08 -3.45 -6.05
N ALA A 54 -9.38 -4.13 -5.15
CA ALA A 54 -8.51 -5.27 -5.46
C ALA A 54 -9.28 -6.51 -5.95
N ARG A 55 -10.60 -6.58 -5.72
CA ARG A 55 -11.45 -7.76 -5.94
C ARG A 55 -10.96 -8.98 -5.16
N MET A 56 -10.57 -8.74 -3.90
CA MET A 56 -10.12 -9.77 -2.97
C MET A 56 -10.94 -9.64 -1.68
N SER A 57 -11.02 -10.71 -0.89
CA SER A 57 -11.63 -10.57 0.43
C SER A 57 -10.79 -9.64 1.31
N TYR A 58 -11.42 -9.02 2.31
CA TYR A 58 -10.73 -8.19 3.30
C TYR A 58 -9.51 -8.92 3.89
N ARG A 59 -9.69 -10.20 4.26
CA ARG A 59 -8.62 -11.00 4.88
C ARG A 59 -7.47 -11.27 3.93
N GLU A 60 -7.74 -11.60 2.67
CA GLU A 60 -6.66 -11.83 1.70
C GLU A 60 -5.90 -10.54 1.41
N PHE A 61 -6.59 -9.39 1.40
CA PHE A 61 -5.96 -8.09 1.17
C PHE A 61 -5.11 -7.62 2.36
N ASP A 62 -5.57 -7.85 3.59
CA ASP A 62 -4.85 -7.53 4.84
C ASP A 62 -3.58 -8.39 5.04
N LEU A 63 -3.48 -9.52 4.33
CA LEU A 63 -2.32 -10.41 4.36
C LEU A 63 -1.27 -10.10 3.27
N ILE A 64 -1.53 -9.11 2.41
CA ILE A 64 -0.56 -8.64 1.40
C ILE A 64 0.53 -7.84 2.10
#